data_AF-A0A7J5WDC4-F1
#
_entry.id   AF-A0A7J5WDC4-F1
#
_cell.length_a   1.000
_cell.length_b   1.000
_cell.length_c   1.000
_cell.angle_alpha   90.00
_cell.angle_beta   90.00
_cell.angle_gamma   90.00
#
_symmetry.space_group_name_H-M   'P 1'
#
loop_
_entity.id
_entity.type
_entity.pdbx_description
1 polymer ?
#
loop_
_entity_poly.entity_id
_entity_poly.type
_entity_poly.pdbx_seq_one_letter_code
_entity_poly.pdbx_strand_id
1 'polypeptide(L)' 'MLRIQRLREAQGLSRSALARIALMHAATVGQIESCYIGRPYQSQLEKLAAALGFTGDTEELLEEVDNDERP' A
#
# COMPACT_ATOMS: atom_id res chain seq x y z
N MET A 1 9.52 -4.15 -5.75
CA MET A 1 8.08 -3.78 -5.68
C MET A 1 7.86 -2.95 -4.43
N LEU A 2 6.82 -2.12 -4.31
CA LEU A 2 6.64 -1.35 -3.08
C LEU A 2 6.17 -2.23 -1.91
N ARG A 3 6.59 -1.92 -0.68
CA ARG A 3 6.17 -2.62 0.55
C ARG A 3 4.65 -2.68 0.68
N ILE A 4 3.95 -1.59 0.37
CA ILE A 4 2.47 -1.57 0.35
C ILE A 4 1.88 -2.63 -0.58
N GLN A 5 2.46 -2.81 -1.77
CA GLN A 5 2.02 -3.82 -2.74
C GLN A 5 2.28 -5.23 -2.19
N ARG A 6 3.48 -5.45 -1.64
CA ARG A 6 3.88 -6.75 -1.06
C ARG A 6 2.97 -7.18 0.09
N LEU A 7 2.65 -6.26 1.01
CA LEU A 7 1.78 -6.52 2.16
C LEU A 7 0.34 -6.82 1.72
N ARG A 8 -0.18 -6.04 0.77
CA ARG A 8 -1.51 -6.27 0.20
C ARG A 8 -1.61 -7.67 -0.42
N GLU A 9 -0.63 -8.05 -1.23
CA GLU A 9 -0.60 -9.35 -1.91
C GLU A 9 -0.43 -10.51 -0.93
N ALA A 10 0.36 -10.33 0.14
CA ALA A 10 0.50 -11.31 1.22
C ALA A 10 -0.83 -11.66 1.90
N GLN A 11 -1.70 -10.66 2.03
CA GLN A 11 -3.04 -10.82 2.59
C GLN A 11 -4.07 -11.30 1.56
N GLY A 12 -3.65 -11.58 0.31
CA GLY A 12 -4.53 -12.01 -0.78
C GLY A 12 -5.49 -10.91 -1.27
N LEU A 13 -5.22 -9.64 -0.94
CA LEU A 13 -6.10 -8.53 -1.27
C LEU A 13 -5.86 -8.03 -2.70
N SER A 14 -6.93 -7.74 -3.43
CA SER A 14 -6.84 -6.93 -4.64
C SER A 14 -6.68 -5.45 -4.28
N ARG A 15 -6.20 -4.62 -5.23
CA ARG A 15 -6.09 -3.15 -5.04
C ARG A 15 -7.44 -2.52 -4.66
N SER A 16 -8.52 -2.95 -5.31
CA SER A 16 -9.87 -2.46 -5.01
C SER A 16 -10.36 -2.89 -3.63
N ALA A 17 -9.97 -4.09 -3.17
CA ALA A 17 -10.30 -4.56 -1.83
C ALA A 17 -9.57 -3.72 -0.76
N LEU A 18 -8.26 -3.48 -0.93
CA LEU A 18 -7.50 -2.59 -0.03
C LEU A 18 -8.09 -1.18 -0.02
N ALA A 19 -8.40 -0.63 -1.18
CA ALA A 19 -8.99 0.70 -1.28
C ALA A 19 -10.32 0.81 -0.53
N ARG A 20 -11.17 -0.22 -0.60
CA ARG A 20 -12.44 -0.25 0.14
C ARG A 20 -12.22 -0.24 1.66
N ILE A 21 -11.24 -0.99 2.16
CA ILE A 21 -10.91 -1.04 3.59
C ILE A 21 -10.31 0.30 4.04
N ALA A 22 -9.41 0.88 3.25
CA ALA A 22 -8.79 2.18 3.52
C ALA A 22 -9.72 3.38 3.30
N LEU A 23 -10.96 3.15 2.84
CA LEU A 23 -11.93 4.20 2.48
C LEU A 23 -11.37 5.18 1.43
N MET A 24 -10.74 4.62 0.39
CA MET A 24 -10.10 5.34 -0.72
C MET A 24 -10.62 4.85 -2.09
N HIS A 25 -10.37 5.64 -3.13
CA HIS A 25 -10.64 5.21 -4.50
C HIS A 25 -9.60 4.18 -4.97
N ALA A 26 -10.05 3.11 -5.62
CA ALA A 26 -9.18 2.04 -6.12
C ALA A 26 -8.13 2.55 -7.12
N ALA A 27 -8.49 3.53 -7.95
CA ALA A 27 -7.56 4.17 -8.87
C ALA A 27 -6.41 4.86 -8.14
N THR A 28 -6.68 5.54 -7.02
CA THR A 28 -5.66 6.19 -6.19
C THR A 28 -4.67 5.16 -5.63
N VAL A 29 -5.15 4.04 -5.10
CA VAL A 29 -4.26 2.97 -4.60
C VAL A 29 -3.38 2.40 -5.72
N GLY A 30 -3.96 2.16 -6.90
CA GLY A 30 -3.19 1.70 -8.05
C GLY A 30 -2.12 2.70 -8.51
N GLN A 31 -2.46 3.99 -8.52
CA GLN A 31 -1.51 5.05 -8.86
C GLN A 31 -0.36 5.13 -7.86
N ILE A 32 -0.65 5.04 -6.56
CA ILE A 32 0.35 4.99 -5.48
C ILE A 32 1.30 3.80 -5.68
N GLU A 33 0.78 2.59 -5.86
CA GLU A 33 1.60 1.38 -6.06
C GLU A 33 2.48 1.44 -7.31
N SER A 34 2.03 2.13 -8.35
CA SER A 34 2.79 2.31 -9.59
C SER A 34 3.76 3.49 -9.58
N CYS A 35 3.83 4.25 -8.48
CA CYS A 35 4.55 5.53 -8.39
C CYS A 35 4.15 6.53 -9.49
N TYR A 36 2.96 6.39 -10.08
CA TYR A 36 2.53 7.20 -11.22
C TYR A 36 2.15 8.61 -10.80
N ILE A 37 1.59 8.76 -9.60
CA ILE A 37 1.45 10.06 -8.96
C ILE A 37 2.71 10.36 -8.17
N GLY A 38 3.02 11.65 -8.00
CA GLY A 38 4.04 12.10 -7.06
C GLY A 38 3.75 11.65 -5.62
N ARG A 39 4.55 12.08 -4.66
CA ARG A 39 4.47 11.58 -3.28
C ARG A 39 3.03 11.66 -2.72
N PRO A 40 2.45 10.53 -2.23
CA PRO A 40 1.12 10.53 -1.63
C PRO A 40 1.04 11.41 -0.39
N TYR A 41 -0.16 11.87 -0.04
CA TYR A 41 -0.34 12.61 1.21
C TYR A 41 -0.18 11.69 2.42
N GLN A 42 0.37 12.23 3.51
CA GLN A 42 0.54 11.52 4.78
C GLN A 42 -0.74 10.82 5.26
N SER A 43 -1.88 11.50 5.17
CA SER A 43 -3.18 10.94 5.58
C SER A 43 -3.67 9.78 4.69
N GLN A 44 -3.16 9.66 3.46
CA GLN A 44 -3.41 8.50 2.61
C GLN A 44 -2.55 7.32 3.04
N LEU A 45 -1.28 7.55 3.38
CA LEU A 45 -0.38 6.52 3.90
C LEU A 45 -0.88 5.96 5.24
N GLU A 46 -1.37 6.82 6.14
CA GLU A 46 -1.96 6.40 7.41
C GLU A 46 -3.18 5.49 7.23
N LYS A 47 -4.08 5.84 6.31
CA LYS A 47 -5.26 5.01 6.00
C LYS A 47 -4.86 3.64 5.43
N LEU A 48 -3.84 3.62 4.57
CA LEU A 48 -3.35 2.40 3.96
C LEU A 48 -2.61 1.53 4.99
N ALA A 49 -1.81 2.13 5.86
CA ALA A 49 -1.15 1.45 6.97
C ALA A 49 -2.19 0.81 7.91
N ALA A 50 -3.20 1.57 8.34
CA ALA A 50 -4.28 1.06 9.18
C ALA A 50 -5.05 -0.08 8.51
N ALA A 51 -5.37 0.05 7.21
CA ALA A 51 -6.07 -0.99 6.46
C ALA A 51 -5.25 -2.28 6.28
N LEU A 52 -3.92 -2.17 6.24
CA LEU A 52 -3.00 -3.32 6.18
C LEU A 52 -2.60 -3.85 7.55
N GLY A 53 -2.99 -3.19 8.65
CA GLY A 53 -2.52 -3.50 10.00
C GLY A 53 -1.03 -3.24 10.20
N PHE A 54 -0.43 -2.34 9.41
CA PHE A 54 0.98 -1.99 9.49
C PHE A 54 1.20 -0.94 10.59
N THR A 55 2.14 -1.21 11.50
CA THR A 55 2.39 -0.40 12.71
C THR A 55 3.74 0.34 12.69
N GLY A 56 4.52 0.23 11.61
CA GLY A 56 5.77 0.96 11.42
C GLY A 56 5.55 2.39 10.94
N ASP A 57 6.61 3.10 10.55
CA ASP A 57 6.45 4.42 9.95
C ASP A 57 5.77 4.26 8.58
N THR A 58 4.67 4.99 8.39
CA THR A 58 3.85 4.90 7.18
C THR A 58 4.60 5.24 5.89
N GLU A 59 5.71 5.99 5.96
CA GLU A 59 6.57 6.25 4.80
C GLU A 59 7.30 5.00 4.31
N GLU A 60 7.56 4.03 5.20
CA GLU A 60 8.16 2.73 4.84
C GLU A 60 7.28 1.94 3.86
N LEU A 61 5.98 2.26 3.76
CA LEU A 61 5.07 1.66 2.78
C LEU A 61 5.48 1.96 1.33
N LEU A 62 6.21 3.06 1.11
CA LEU A 62 6.69 3.49 -0.19
C LEU A 62 8.09 2.99 -0.51
N GLU A 63 8.72 2.24 0.39
CA GLU A 63 10.03 1.64 0.14
C GLU A 63 9.92 0.51 -0.89
N GLU A 64 10.92 0.43 -1.76
CA GLU A 64 11.11 -0.74 -2.60
C GLU A 64 11.60 -1.92 -1.75
N VAL A 65 10.91 -3.05 -1.89
CA VAL A 65 11.27 -4.33 -1.28
C VAL A 65 11.45 -5.38 -2.37
N ASP A 66 12.35 -6.32 -2.10
CA ASP A 66 12.62 -7.44 -3.00
C ASP A 66 11.50 -8.48 -2.96
N ASN A 67 11.31 -9.16 -4.10
CA ASN A 67 10.24 -10.13 -4.28
C ASN A 67 10.62 -11.54 -3.79
N ASP A 68 11.90 -11.74 -3.43
CA ASP A 68 12.48 -13.05 -3.14
C ASP A 68 12.31 -13.53 -1.69
N GLU A 69 11.73 -12.71 -0.81
CA GLU A 69 11.21 -13.20 0.46
C GLU A 69 9.85 -13.89 0.23
N ARG A 70 9.89 -15.13 -0.26
CA ARG A 70 8.82 -16.10 0.04
C ARG A 70 8.93 -16.52 1.51
N PRO A 71 7.79 -16.79 2.18
CA PRO A 71 7.77 -17.01 3.62
C PRO A 71 8.62 -18.21 4.05
#